data_AF-A0A349SP50-F1
#
_entry.id   AF-A0A349SP50-F1
#
_cell.length_a   1.000
_cell.length_b   1.000
_cell.length_c   1.000
_cell.angle_alpha   90.00
_cell.angle_beta   90.00
_cell.angle_gamma   90.00
#
_symmetry.space_group_name_H-M   'P 1'
#
loop_
_entity.id
_entity.type
_entity.pdbx_description
1 polymer ?
#
loop_
_entity_poly.entity_id
_entity_poly.type
_entity_poly.pdbx_seq_one_letter_code
_entity_poly.pdbx_strand_id
1 'polypeptide(L)'
;MWGLLFFFLSVLFLPVKVYSFGVNSGGATSVSKTNNDAFSLPAANLSFERRLDFSVGNSFFRNPWVIAPSATTARDGLGPLFNTNGCQNCHIRDGRGHLPQAADDNAVSLLVRMSIRPHSAEQEQRVLRHGVIPHPLYGDQIQDFAVPGV
;
A
#
# COMPACT_ATOMS: atom_id res chain seq x y z
N MET A 1 -45.69 -54.76 22.98
CA MET A 1 -44.21 -54.74 22.99
C MET A 1 -43.79 -54.30 21.57
N TRP A 2 -42.90 -53.32 21.40
CA TRP A 2 -42.39 -52.77 20.12
C TRP A 2 -43.15 -51.61 19.44
N GLY A 3 -43.42 -50.50 20.14
CA GLY A 3 -44.10 -49.34 19.51
C GLY A 3 -43.71 -47.94 20.01
N LEU A 4 -42.64 -47.79 20.80
CA LEU A 4 -42.33 -46.51 21.49
C LEU A 4 -40.85 -46.09 21.37
N LEU A 5 -40.17 -46.44 20.27
CA LEU A 5 -38.73 -46.18 20.12
C LEU A 5 -38.35 -45.47 18.81
N PHE A 6 -39.26 -44.73 18.19
CA PHE A 6 -38.99 -44.04 16.92
C PHE A 6 -39.37 -42.55 16.90
N PHE A 7 -39.45 -41.89 18.05
CA PHE A 7 -39.87 -40.48 18.09
C PHE A 7 -38.89 -39.54 18.82
N PHE A 8 -37.59 -39.81 18.74
CA PHE A 8 -36.59 -38.92 19.37
C PHE A 8 -35.30 -38.72 18.56
N LEU A 9 -35.33 -38.85 17.23
CA LEU A 9 -34.12 -38.63 16.43
C LEU A 9 -34.33 -37.83 15.14
N SER A 10 -35.11 -36.76 15.21
CA SER A 10 -35.28 -35.86 14.05
C SER A 10 -35.46 -34.40 14.44
N VAL A 11 -34.74 -33.95 15.49
CA VAL A 11 -34.54 -32.51 15.69
C VAL A 11 -33.39 -32.07 14.78
N LEU A 12 -33.79 -31.69 13.56
CA LEU A 12 -33.26 -30.57 12.81
C LEU A 12 -31.72 -30.43 12.76
N PHE A 13 -31.10 -31.21 11.86
CA PHE A 13 -29.98 -30.71 11.07
C PHE A 13 -30.48 -29.58 10.14
N LEU A 14 -30.80 -28.42 10.70
CA LEU A 14 -30.86 -27.21 9.88
C LEU A 14 -29.42 -26.86 9.53
N PRO A 15 -29.07 -26.67 8.25
CA PRO A 15 -27.81 -26.04 7.93
C PRO A 15 -27.87 -24.63 8.52
N VAL A 16 -27.20 -24.42 9.65
CA VAL A 16 -26.88 -23.08 10.11
C VAL A 16 -26.01 -22.50 9.02
N LYS A 17 -26.59 -21.67 8.15
CA LYS A 17 -25.80 -20.76 7.34
C LYS A 17 -25.13 -19.82 8.32
N VAL A 18 -23.91 -20.18 8.73
CA VAL A 18 -23.00 -19.27 9.39
C VAL A 18 -22.63 -18.23 8.34
N TYR A 19 -23.37 -17.13 8.33
CA TYR A 19 -22.90 -15.93 7.66
C TYR A 19 -21.75 -15.42 8.51
N SER A 20 -20.52 -15.72 8.09
CA SER A 20 -19.40 -14.85 8.47
C SER A 20 -19.75 -13.50 7.88
N PHE A 21 -20.32 -12.60 8.68
CA PHE A 21 -20.26 -11.18 8.37
C PHE A 21 -18.78 -10.88 8.33
N GLY A 22 -18.22 -10.88 7.12
CA GLY A 22 -16.80 -10.62 6.90
C GLY A 22 -16.42 -9.40 7.71
N VAL A 23 -15.33 -9.52 8.48
CA VAL A 23 -14.87 -8.45 9.35
C VAL A 23 -14.69 -7.21 8.48
N ASN A 24 -15.59 -6.23 8.63
CA ASN A 24 -15.57 -5.02 7.83
C ASN A 24 -14.36 -4.19 8.27
N SER A 25 -13.19 -4.44 7.67
CA SER A 25 -11.94 -3.77 8.06
C SER A 25 -12.00 -2.25 7.90
N GLY A 26 -12.88 -1.74 7.03
CA GLY A 26 -13.18 -0.31 6.87
C GLY A 26 -14.45 0.16 7.59
N GLY A 27 -15.08 -0.66 8.45
CA GLY A 27 -16.37 -0.35 9.05
C GLY A 27 -17.44 -0.07 7.98
N ALA A 28 -18.22 1.00 8.15
CA ALA A 28 -19.30 1.39 7.22
C ALA A 28 -18.81 1.81 5.82
N THR A 29 -17.50 2.01 5.62
CA THR A 29 -16.93 2.34 4.31
C THR A 29 -16.35 1.12 3.59
N SER A 30 -16.50 -0.08 4.18
CA SER A 30 -16.09 -1.33 3.53
C SER A 30 -16.91 -1.58 2.27
N VAL A 31 -16.23 -1.97 1.19
CA VAL A 31 -16.86 -2.30 -0.10
C VAL A 31 -16.58 -3.76 -0.45
N SER A 32 -17.52 -4.42 -1.14
CA SER A 32 -17.34 -5.80 -1.62
C SER A 32 -16.55 -5.90 -2.93
N LYS A 33 -15.81 -4.85 -3.31
CA LYS A 33 -15.00 -4.81 -4.52
C LYS A 33 -13.66 -5.48 -4.25
N THR A 34 -13.38 -6.56 -4.98
CA THR A 34 -12.18 -7.39 -4.80
C THR A 34 -11.27 -7.43 -6.03
N ASN A 35 -11.62 -6.68 -7.07
CA ASN A 35 -10.78 -6.56 -8.26
C ASN A 35 -9.63 -5.57 -8.03
N ASN A 36 -8.86 -5.29 -9.08
CA ASN A 36 -7.67 -4.45 -9.00
C ASN A 36 -7.92 -2.98 -8.57
N ASP A 37 -9.16 -2.50 -8.57
CA ASP A 37 -9.49 -1.14 -8.12
C ASP A 37 -10.17 -1.13 -6.74
N ALA A 38 -10.00 -2.20 -5.96
CA ALA A 38 -10.59 -2.32 -4.61
C ALA A 38 -10.23 -1.15 -3.69
N PHE A 39 -9.03 -0.57 -3.87
CA PHE A 39 -8.50 0.52 -3.04
C PHE A 39 -8.65 1.90 -3.69
N SER A 40 -9.08 1.99 -4.95
CA SER A 40 -9.18 3.25 -5.70
C SER A 40 -10.51 3.99 -5.54
N LEU A 41 -11.41 3.48 -4.70
CA LEU A 41 -12.72 4.09 -4.50
C LEU A 41 -12.70 5.10 -3.36
N PRO A 42 -13.38 6.26 -3.51
CA PRO A 42 -13.67 7.12 -2.38
C PRO A 42 -14.59 6.38 -1.39
N ALA A 43 -14.47 6.70 -0.10
CA ALA A 43 -15.41 6.19 0.89
C ALA A 43 -16.85 6.60 0.55
N ALA A 44 -17.78 5.64 0.63
CA ALA A 44 -19.16 5.81 0.14
C ALA A 44 -19.94 6.92 0.87
N ASN A 45 -19.58 7.20 2.12
CA ASN A 45 -20.21 8.21 2.97
C ASN A 45 -19.58 9.61 2.87
N LEU A 46 -18.64 9.84 1.94
CA LEU A 46 -18.13 11.20 1.70
C LEU A 46 -19.21 12.11 1.11
N SER A 47 -19.27 13.35 1.62
CA SER A 47 -20.04 14.43 1.01
C SER A 47 -19.57 14.71 -0.41
N PHE A 48 -20.39 15.39 -1.20
CA PHE A 48 -20.05 15.75 -2.58
C PHE A 48 -18.72 16.53 -2.66
N GLU A 49 -18.55 17.54 -1.81
CA GLU A 49 -17.33 18.36 -1.74
C GLU A 49 -16.09 17.50 -1.43
N ARG A 50 -16.20 16.57 -0.46
CA ARG A 50 -15.07 15.68 -0.12
C ARG A 50 -14.74 14.67 -1.22
N ARG A 51 -15.71 14.31 -2.07
CA ARG A 51 -15.45 13.48 -3.26
C ARG A 51 -14.68 14.27 -4.33
N LEU A 52 -14.90 15.58 -4.42
CA LEU A 52 -14.09 16.46 -5.26
C LEU A 52 -12.65 16.54 -4.72
N ASP A 53 -12.48 16.76 -3.42
CA ASP A 53 -11.15 16.77 -2.78
C ASP A 53 -10.41 15.44 -2.99
N PHE A 54 -11.10 14.31 -2.81
CA PHE A 54 -10.55 12.99 -3.10
C PHE A 54 -10.07 12.88 -4.56
N SER A 55 -10.88 13.36 -5.51
CA SER A 55 -10.55 13.30 -6.94
C SER A 55 -9.35 14.16 -7.29
N VAL A 56 -9.23 15.34 -6.69
CA VAL A 56 -8.06 16.22 -6.82
C VAL A 56 -6.82 15.55 -6.22
N GLY A 57 -6.91 15.03 -4.99
CA GLY A 57 -5.80 14.34 -4.34
C GLY A 57 -5.33 13.10 -5.12
N ASN A 58 -6.27 12.29 -5.61
CA ASN A 58 -5.97 11.16 -6.48
C ASN A 58 -5.28 11.63 -7.77
N SER A 59 -5.71 12.75 -8.36
CA SER A 59 -5.03 13.35 -9.51
C SER A 59 -3.58 13.74 -9.20
N PHE A 60 -3.25 14.21 -7.98
CA PHE A 60 -1.84 14.43 -7.60
C PHE A 60 -1.08 13.13 -7.39
N PHE A 61 -1.70 12.13 -6.77
CA PHE A 61 -1.10 10.85 -6.42
C PHE A 61 -0.64 10.03 -7.65
N ARG A 62 -1.40 10.10 -8.74
CA ARG A 62 -1.22 9.28 -9.95
C ARG A 62 -0.16 9.79 -10.92
N ASN A 63 0.37 10.96 -10.65
CA ASN A 63 0.76 11.86 -11.70
C ASN A 63 2.23 12.19 -11.38
N PRO A 64 3.14 12.28 -12.36
CA PRO A 64 4.57 12.32 -12.05
C PRO A 64 5.04 13.70 -11.57
N TRP A 65 5.95 13.71 -10.59
CA TRP A 65 6.82 14.84 -10.22
C TRP A 65 7.84 15.09 -11.34
N VAL A 66 8.25 16.35 -11.50
CA VAL A 66 9.18 16.77 -12.55
C VAL A 66 10.45 17.35 -11.95
N ILE A 67 11.54 17.23 -12.70
CA ILE A 67 12.88 17.70 -12.32
C ILE A 67 12.83 19.21 -12.08
N ALA A 68 13.38 19.64 -10.95
CA ALA A 68 13.49 21.04 -10.61
C ALA A 68 14.70 21.71 -11.28
N PRO A 69 14.60 23.01 -11.64
CA PRO A 69 13.40 23.84 -11.61
C PRO A 69 12.46 23.57 -12.80
N SER A 70 11.15 23.69 -12.59
CA SER A 70 10.15 23.48 -13.65
C SER A 70 9.14 24.63 -13.75
N ALA A 71 8.63 24.87 -14.96
CA ALA A 71 7.50 25.79 -15.18
C ALA A 71 6.20 25.30 -14.49
N THR A 72 6.11 24.01 -14.15
CA THR A 72 4.95 23.42 -13.47
C THR A 72 5.18 23.40 -11.96
N THR A 73 4.83 24.51 -11.29
CA THR A 73 5.11 24.71 -9.86
C THR A 73 4.40 23.72 -8.93
N ALA A 74 3.23 23.21 -9.32
CA ALA A 74 2.45 22.29 -8.50
C ALA A 74 3.09 20.89 -8.35
N ARG A 75 4.11 20.58 -9.15
CA ARG A 75 4.71 19.22 -9.28
C ARG A 75 6.23 19.28 -9.39
N ASP A 76 6.80 20.44 -9.06
CA ASP A 76 8.22 20.70 -9.05
C ASP A 76 8.88 20.06 -7.82
N GLY A 77 10.19 19.83 -7.88
CA GLY A 77 10.97 19.33 -6.74
C GLY A 77 11.38 17.87 -6.81
N LEU A 78 11.35 17.22 -7.98
CA LEU A 78 11.97 15.90 -8.12
C LEU A 78 13.48 16.04 -7.93
N GLY A 79 14.00 15.38 -6.89
CA GLY A 79 15.42 15.37 -6.54
C GLY A 79 16.29 14.60 -7.55
N PRO A 80 17.63 14.68 -7.41
CA PRO A 80 18.57 14.10 -8.36
C PRO A 80 18.54 12.57 -8.40
N LEU A 81 18.27 11.92 -7.26
CA LEU A 81 18.10 10.47 -7.13
C LEU A 81 16.70 10.16 -6.59
N PHE A 82 16.03 9.16 -7.15
CA PHE A 82 14.68 8.78 -6.76
C PHE A 82 14.35 7.33 -7.16
N ASN A 83 13.49 6.65 -6.40
CA ASN A 83 13.01 5.31 -6.79
C ASN A 83 11.93 5.40 -7.87
N THR A 84 11.14 6.47 -7.85
CA THR A 84 10.09 6.73 -8.83
C THR A 84 9.62 8.17 -8.74
N ASN A 85 9.00 8.67 -9.79
CA ASN A 85 8.48 10.03 -9.85
C ASN A 85 6.98 10.13 -9.54
N GLY A 86 6.29 9.08 -9.11
CA GLY A 86 4.86 9.13 -8.81
C GLY A 86 4.45 8.15 -7.72
N CYS A 87 3.55 8.56 -6.83
CA CYS A 87 3.14 7.74 -5.68
C CYS A 87 2.49 6.42 -6.14
N GLN A 88 1.65 6.49 -7.18
CA GLN A 88 0.97 5.33 -7.76
C GLN A 88 1.92 4.30 -8.37
N ASN A 89 3.16 4.66 -8.69
CA ASN A 89 4.11 3.71 -9.28
C ASN A 89 4.55 2.64 -8.25
N CYS A 90 4.52 2.94 -6.95
CA CYS A 90 4.65 1.94 -5.88
C CYS A 90 3.28 1.52 -5.32
N HIS A 91 2.31 2.44 -5.29
CA HIS A 91 0.95 2.21 -4.81
C HIS A 91 -0.02 1.99 -5.97
N ILE A 92 0.16 0.88 -6.67
CA ILE A 92 -0.55 0.58 -7.92
C ILE A 92 -2.05 0.50 -7.65
N ARG A 93 -2.83 1.35 -8.33
CA ARG A 93 -4.28 1.51 -8.09
C ARG A 93 -4.60 1.66 -6.59
N ASP A 94 -3.77 2.47 -5.91
CA ASP A 94 -3.91 2.81 -4.49
C ASP A 94 -3.74 1.61 -3.55
N GLY A 95 -3.28 0.48 -4.10
CA GLY A 95 -3.04 -0.77 -3.41
C GLY A 95 -1.57 -0.97 -3.06
N ARG A 96 -1.21 -2.25 -2.93
CA ARG A 96 0.17 -2.69 -2.68
C ARG A 96 0.92 -2.78 -4.01
N GLY A 97 2.22 -2.46 -3.98
CA GLY A 97 3.13 -2.74 -5.07
C GLY A 97 3.36 -4.24 -5.28
N HIS A 98 4.22 -4.59 -6.23
CA HIS A 98 4.59 -5.97 -6.52
C HIS A 98 6.11 -6.19 -6.49
N LEU A 99 6.50 -7.46 -6.43
CA LEU A 99 7.87 -7.88 -6.76
C LEU A 99 8.00 -8.01 -8.28
N PRO A 100 9.20 -7.82 -8.86
CA PRO A 100 9.46 -8.17 -10.24
C PRO A 100 9.11 -9.64 -10.50
N GLN A 101 8.32 -9.91 -11.55
CA GLN A 101 7.93 -11.29 -11.90
C GLN A 101 8.83 -11.94 -12.95
N ALA A 102 9.54 -11.12 -13.73
CA ALA A 102 10.45 -11.55 -14.78
C ALA A 102 11.70 -10.65 -14.79
N ALA A 103 12.72 -11.07 -15.53
CA ALA A 103 14.00 -10.36 -15.57
C ALA A 103 13.93 -8.97 -16.24
N ASP A 104 12.94 -8.75 -17.10
CA ASP A 104 12.64 -7.48 -17.78
C ASP A 104 11.62 -6.61 -17.04
N ASP A 105 11.07 -7.11 -15.93
CA ASP A 105 10.18 -6.34 -15.06
C ASP A 105 10.98 -5.40 -14.16
N ASN A 106 10.37 -4.28 -13.78
CA ASN A 106 11.03 -3.27 -12.95
C ASN A 106 10.84 -3.57 -11.45
N ALA A 107 11.78 -3.08 -10.63
CA ALA A 107 11.76 -3.24 -9.18
C ALA A 107 11.20 -2.02 -8.44
N VAL A 108 10.46 -1.13 -9.12
CA VAL A 108 10.08 0.20 -8.59
C VAL A 108 9.24 0.14 -7.31
N SER A 109 8.50 -0.95 -7.12
CA SER A 109 7.70 -1.18 -5.91
C SER A 109 8.51 -1.72 -4.72
N LEU A 110 9.82 -1.94 -4.89
CA LEU A 110 10.73 -2.38 -3.84
C LEU A 110 11.49 -1.22 -3.21
N LEU A 111 11.77 -1.38 -1.92
CA LEU A 111 12.62 -0.47 -1.16
C LEU A 111 13.82 -1.23 -0.62
N VAL A 112 15.00 -0.98 -1.17
CA VAL A 112 16.24 -1.57 -0.68
C VAL A 112 16.97 -0.54 0.18
N ARG A 113 17.08 -0.86 1.47
CA ARG A 113 17.81 -0.04 2.45
C ARG A 113 19.13 -0.68 2.80
N MET A 114 20.18 0.13 2.84
CA MET A 114 21.53 -0.29 3.20
C MET A 114 21.91 0.29 4.55
N SER A 115 22.35 -0.57 5.46
CA SER A 115 22.84 -0.17 6.78
C SER A 115 24.30 -0.55 6.94
N ILE A 116 25.09 0.34 7.54
CA ILE A 116 26.34 -0.10 8.19
C ILE A 116 26.01 -0.83 9.50
N ARG A 117 26.98 -1.62 9.99
CA ARG A 117 26.88 -2.27 11.30
C ARG A 117 26.96 -1.20 12.40
N PRO A 118 26.11 -1.25 13.45
CA PRO A 118 26.28 -0.40 14.62
C PRO A 118 27.57 -0.73 15.36
N HIS A 119 28.25 0.30 15.86
CA HIS A 119 29.46 0.21 16.67
C HIS A 119 29.36 1.00 18.00
N SER A 120 28.18 1.54 18.32
CA SER A 120 27.91 2.23 19.58
C SER A 120 26.48 1.99 20.06
N ALA A 121 26.23 2.20 21.35
CA ALA A 121 24.90 2.07 21.94
C ALA A 121 23.89 3.04 21.29
N GLU A 122 24.32 4.25 20.94
CA GLU A 122 23.48 5.23 20.24
C GLU A 122 23.08 4.74 18.85
N GLN A 123 24.01 4.11 18.13
CA GLN A 123 23.77 3.54 16.81
C GLN A 123 22.83 2.33 16.88
N GLU A 124 22.97 1.47 17.89
CA GLU A 124 22.01 0.38 18.15
C GLU A 124 20.59 0.92 18.39
N GLN A 125 20.45 1.96 19.23
CA GLN A 125 19.15 2.61 19.46
C GLN A 125 18.58 3.23 18.18
N ARG A 126 19.42 3.75 17.29
CA ARG A 126 18.99 4.26 15.98
C ARG A 126 18.41 3.15 15.11
N VAL A 127 19.06 1.99 15.04
CA VAL A 127 18.55 0.83 14.27
C VAL A 127 17.19 0.40 14.78
N LEU A 128 17.00 0.32 16.11
CA LEU A 128 15.71 -0.05 16.69
C LEU A 128 14.57 0.92 16.31
N ARG A 129 14.86 2.23 16.20
CA ARG A 129 13.85 3.24 15.85
C ARG A 129 13.65 3.43 14.34
N HIS A 130 14.72 3.36 13.55
CA HIS A 130 14.72 3.76 12.14
C HIS A 130 15.00 2.61 11.18
N GLY A 131 15.40 1.44 11.68
CA GLY A 131 15.73 0.25 10.91
C GLY A 131 17.08 0.28 10.19
N VAL A 132 17.81 1.40 10.23
CA VAL A 132 19.03 1.58 9.41
C VAL A 132 20.01 2.59 10.05
N ILE A 133 21.29 2.43 9.73
CA ILE A 133 22.33 3.45 9.89
C ILE A 133 22.85 3.80 8.49
N PRO A 134 22.66 5.04 8.02
CA PRO A 134 23.10 5.44 6.69
C PRO A 134 24.60 5.23 6.52
N HIS A 135 24.99 4.70 5.37
CA HIS A 135 26.38 4.74 4.94
C HIS A 135 26.78 6.19 4.67
N PRO A 136 27.97 6.67 5.11
CA PRO A 136 28.36 8.06 4.95
C PRO A 136 28.43 8.54 3.49
N LEU A 137 28.68 7.62 2.55
CA LEU A 137 28.77 7.92 1.12
C LEU A 137 27.49 7.58 0.33
N TYR A 138 26.77 6.53 0.73
CA TYR A 138 25.67 5.96 -0.07
C TYR A 138 24.29 6.21 0.54
N GLY A 139 24.23 6.88 1.70
CA GLY A 139 22.98 7.07 2.43
C GLY A 139 22.43 5.75 2.95
N ASP A 140 21.12 5.69 3.15
CA ASP A 140 20.44 4.56 3.77
C ASP A 140 19.52 3.78 2.83
N GLN A 141 19.44 4.18 1.57
CA GLN A 141 18.56 3.61 0.57
C GLN A 141 19.21 3.70 -0.81
N ILE A 142 19.02 2.65 -1.61
CA ILE A 142 19.40 2.64 -3.03
C ILE A 142 18.21 3.13 -3.86
N GLN A 143 18.48 4.04 -4.80
CA GLN A 143 17.49 4.59 -5.73
C GLN A 143 17.66 3.98 -7.11
N ASP A 144 16.53 3.63 -7.74
CA ASP A 144 16.51 2.99 -9.06
C ASP A 144 16.82 3.94 -10.21
N PHE A 145 16.54 5.24 -10.03
CA PHE A 145 16.68 6.24 -11.07
C PHE A 145 17.43 7.48 -10.59
N ALA A 146 17.96 8.19 -11.59
CA ALA A 146 18.54 9.50 -11.45
C ALA A 146 18.03 10.42 -12.56
N VAL A 147 18.16 11.72 -12.35
CA VAL A 147 17.95 12.71 -13.41
C VAL A 147 19.09 12.62 -14.45
N PRO A 148 18.88 13.07 -15.71
CA PRO A 148 19.95 13.04 -16.71
C PRO A 148 21.22 13.79 -16.25
N GLY A 149 22.37 13.14 -16.39
CA GLY A 149 23.68 13.73 -16.07
C GLY A 149 24.17 13.54 -14.63
N VAL A 150 23.42 12.83 -13.80
CA VAL A 150 23.87 12.27 -12.50
C VAL A 150 24.33 10.84 -12.71
#